data_AF-A0A507EK54-F1
#
_entry.id   AF-A0A507EK54-F1
#
_cell.length_a   1.000
_cell.length_b   1.000
_cell.length_c   1.000
_cell.angle_alpha   90.00
_cell.angle_beta   90.00
_cell.angle_gamma   90.00
#
_symmetry.space_group_name_H-M   'P 1'
#
loop_
_entity.id
_entity.type
_entity.pdbx_description
1 polymer ?
#
loop_
_entity_poly.entity_id
_entity_poly.type
_entity_poly.pdbx_seq_one_letter_code
_entity_poly.pdbx_strand_id
1 'polypeptide(L)'
;MTEITTDRNPFAQLVDLTANGNVLFATDDFFQVAETLILKQDPVWDEKKFTPFGKWMDGWETRRKRTEGHDWSIIKLGLSGTISGLHIDTAFFTGNQTPRISIQAACLEKDLALCRRSEMGSCATNEETKAADSIQTHLWEEILPMVALRPGYPGERHHYFGVTSAKRINYFPDGGVARLRAYGTVVKDWSRTSKTELVDLIALENGGTPVSSSNSHYGTPFNLISKPESEGMYDGWETARNPKRPPIFQKGKDGLLIIPGAEWVIFRVGVPDGGFAKSVMVDTAFFRGNYPESILVEACQNPGNASLEGAVWTPLVPRTRVKADSKHEFVVHPSIQQRCITHVRLTVFPDGGVARLRVYGTVVASSLSNL
;
A
#
# COMPACT_ATOMS: atom_id res chain seq x y z
N MET A 1 15.40 17.41 11.23
CA MET A 1 14.89 16.06 10.90
C MET A 1 16.05 15.09 11.08
N THR A 2 15.88 14.02 11.85
CA THR A 2 16.94 13.03 12.12
C THR A 2 16.56 11.70 11.51
N GLU A 3 17.53 11.02 10.89
CA GLU A 3 17.36 9.67 10.39
C GLU A 3 17.01 8.70 11.53
N ILE A 4 16.09 7.77 11.29
CA ILE A 4 15.71 6.74 12.25
C ILE A 4 16.62 5.52 12.04
N THR A 5 17.48 5.24 13.00
CA THR A 5 18.39 4.09 12.98
C THR A 5 17.67 2.84 13.50
N THR A 6 17.33 1.92 12.60
CA THR A 6 16.64 0.66 12.92
C THR A 6 16.82 -0.36 11.81
N ASP A 7 16.97 -1.64 12.18
CA ASP A 7 17.02 -2.76 11.23
C ASP A 7 15.65 -3.14 10.67
N ARG A 8 14.57 -2.60 11.27
CA ARG A 8 13.18 -2.83 10.85
C ARG A 8 12.55 -1.55 10.37
N ASN A 9 11.73 -1.63 9.33
CA ASN A 9 10.95 -0.50 8.84
C ASN A 9 10.07 0.10 9.96
N PRO A 10 10.32 1.33 10.43
CA PRO A 10 9.56 1.98 11.50
C PRO A 10 8.15 2.41 11.06
N PHE A 11 7.86 2.31 9.75
CA PHE A 11 6.60 2.66 9.13
C PHE A 11 5.81 1.44 8.65
N ALA A 12 6.12 0.23 9.13
CA ALA A 12 5.48 -1.01 8.69
C ALA A 12 3.95 -1.04 8.89
N GLN A 13 3.44 -0.21 9.80
CA GLN A 13 2.01 0.00 10.08
C GLN A 13 1.32 0.98 9.13
N LEU A 14 2.07 1.65 8.25
CA LEU A 14 1.56 2.64 7.30
C LEU A 14 1.51 2.08 5.88
N VAL A 15 0.73 2.74 5.02
CA VAL A 15 0.57 2.36 3.62
C VAL A 15 1.75 2.90 2.82
N ASP A 16 2.35 2.08 1.97
CA ASP A 16 3.25 2.58 0.92
C ASP A 16 2.44 3.28 -0.17
N LEU A 17 2.41 4.61 -0.14
CA LEU A 17 1.70 5.46 -1.10
C LEU A 17 2.40 5.50 -2.47
N THR A 18 3.66 5.08 -2.56
CA THR A 18 4.38 4.99 -3.85
C THR A 18 4.03 3.73 -4.64
N ALA A 19 3.47 2.71 -3.97
CA ALA A 19 3.06 1.47 -4.62
C ALA A 19 2.05 1.75 -5.74
N ASN A 20 2.34 1.24 -6.95
CA ASN A 20 1.55 1.50 -8.17
C ASN A 20 1.51 2.98 -8.59
N GLY A 21 2.43 3.80 -8.09
CA GLY A 21 2.67 5.13 -8.62
C GLY A 21 3.27 5.09 -10.02
N ASN A 22 3.45 6.27 -10.60
CA ASN A 22 4.01 6.44 -11.93
C ASN A 22 5.14 7.46 -11.88
N VAL A 23 6.27 7.15 -12.50
CA VAL A 23 7.28 8.16 -12.82
C VAL A 23 6.77 8.99 -13.99
N LEU A 24 6.73 10.31 -13.81
CA LEU A 24 6.27 11.26 -14.83
C LEU A 24 7.42 11.91 -15.59
N PHE A 25 8.60 11.95 -14.97
CA PHE A 25 9.81 12.55 -15.54
C PHE A 25 11.05 12.00 -14.84
N ALA A 26 12.15 11.88 -15.57
CA ALA A 26 13.49 11.65 -15.05
C ALA A 26 14.50 12.38 -15.95
N THR A 27 15.51 13.01 -15.38
CA THR A 27 16.54 13.70 -16.17
C THR A 27 17.38 12.76 -17.02
N ASP A 28 17.67 11.56 -16.50
CA ASP A 28 18.55 10.57 -17.12
C ASP A 28 18.12 9.16 -16.68
N ASP A 29 18.21 8.18 -17.58
CA ASP A 29 17.92 6.76 -17.33
C ASP A 29 19.00 5.87 -17.95
N PHE A 30 20.25 6.34 -17.99
CA PHE A 30 21.24 5.70 -18.84
C PHE A 30 21.58 4.27 -18.40
N PHE A 31 21.84 4.04 -17.11
CA PHE A 31 22.21 2.71 -16.62
C PHE A 31 21.00 1.90 -16.13
N GLN A 32 19.94 2.56 -15.68
CA GLN A 32 18.66 1.95 -15.34
C GLN A 32 17.55 3.02 -15.30
N VAL A 33 16.30 2.62 -15.57
CA VAL A 33 15.15 3.54 -15.58
C VAL A 33 14.61 3.86 -14.18
N ALA A 34 14.12 5.09 -14.00
CA ALA A 34 13.55 5.60 -12.75
C ALA A 34 12.35 4.81 -12.20
N GLU A 35 11.62 4.08 -13.05
CA GLU A 35 10.49 3.23 -12.65
C GLU A 35 10.91 2.14 -11.64
N THR A 36 12.19 1.74 -11.64
CA THR A 36 12.71 0.77 -10.68
C THR A 36 12.63 1.24 -9.23
N LEU A 37 12.60 2.57 -8.97
CA LEU A 37 12.50 3.14 -7.63
C LEU A 37 11.25 2.68 -6.88
N ILE A 38 10.14 2.50 -7.60
CA ILE A 38 8.82 2.29 -7.02
C ILE A 38 8.30 0.86 -7.18
N LEU A 39 9.13 -0.07 -7.67
CA LEU A 39 8.78 -1.49 -7.74
C LEU A 39 8.52 -2.06 -6.36
N LYS A 40 7.45 -2.83 -6.15
CA LYS A 40 7.05 -3.39 -4.84
C LYS A 40 8.12 -4.34 -4.25
N GLN A 41 8.81 -5.07 -5.10
CA GLN A 41 9.77 -6.10 -4.71
C GLN A 41 11.06 -5.48 -4.14
N ASP A 42 11.71 -6.19 -3.22
CA ASP A 42 13.04 -5.83 -2.77
C ASP A 42 14.05 -5.88 -3.93
N PRO A 43 15.06 -4.99 -3.94
CA PRO A 43 16.13 -5.03 -4.92
C PRO A 43 16.84 -6.38 -4.95
N VAL A 44 17.15 -6.86 -6.15
CA VAL A 44 17.96 -8.07 -6.34
C VAL A 44 19.31 -7.78 -6.98
N TRP A 45 20.32 -8.56 -6.60
CA TRP A 45 21.63 -8.56 -7.24
C TRP A 45 21.74 -9.73 -8.21
N ASP A 46 22.15 -9.45 -9.44
CA ASP A 46 22.51 -10.47 -10.42
C ASP A 46 23.93 -10.22 -10.90
N GLU A 47 24.87 -11.07 -10.47
CA GLU A 47 26.30 -10.94 -10.76
C GLU A 47 26.61 -10.98 -12.26
N LYS A 48 25.84 -11.75 -13.05
CA LYS A 48 26.12 -12.01 -14.47
C LYS A 48 25.34 -11.11 -15.42
N LYS A 49 24.36 -10.36 -14.91
CA LYS A 49 23.53 -9.49 -15.75
C LYS A 49 24.22 -8.17 -16.06
N PHE A 50 24.27 -7.87 -17.36
CA PHE A 50 24.75 -6.63 -17.96
C PHE A 50 23.75 -6.20 -19.03
N THR A 51 23.70 -4.90 -19.29
CA THR A 51 22.93 -4.31 -20.39
C THR A 51 23.90 -3.72 -21.42
N PRO A 52 23.43 -3.30 -22.61
CA PRO A 52 24.28 -2.56 -23.55
C PRO A 52 24.89 -1.28 -22.98
N PHE A 53 24.38 -0.79 -21.84
CA PHE A 53 24.81 0.46 -21.20
C PHE A 53 25.72 0.24 -20.00
N GLY A 54 25.91 -1.00 -19.53
CA GLY A 54 26.81 -1.29 -18.42
C GLY A 54 26.33 -2.42 -17.51
N LYS A 55 26.79 -2.42 -16.26
CA LYS A 55 26.31 -3.35 -15.24
C LYS A 55 24.82 -3.12 -15.00
N TRP A 56 24.01 -4.17 -15.00
CA TRP A 56 22.61 -4.02 -14.62
C TRP A 56 22.50 -3.85 -13.11
N MET A 57 21.80 -2.80 -12.69
CA MET A 57 21.43 -2.53 -11.30
C MET A 57 19.91 -2.56 -11.15
N ASP A 58 19.42 -3.12 -10.03
CA ASP A 58 17.99 -3.09 -9.68
C ASP A 58 17.65 -1.80 -8.90
N GLY A 59 17.79 -0.68 -9.60
CA GLY A 59 17.63 0.65 -9.04
C GLY A 59 17.93 1.73 -10.06
N TRP A 60 17.31 2.90 -9.93
CA TRP A 60 17.54 4.00 -10.86
C TRP A 60 19.00 4.43 -10.76
N GLU A 61 19.68 4.51 -11.90
CA GLU A 61 21.08 4.90 -11.98
C GLU A 61 21.32 5.75 -13.22
N THR A 62 21.82 6.96 -12.98
CA THR A 62 22.08 7.96 -14.03
C THR A 62 23.53 7.94 -14.49
N ARG A 63 23.79 8.54 -15.66
CA ARG A 63 25.15 8.85 -16.11
C ARG A 63 25.88 9.72 -15.10
N ARG A 64 27.18 9.45 -14.95
CA ARG A 64 28.11 10.35 -14.24
C ARG A 64 28.02 11.77 -14.80
N LYS A 65 27.60 12.72 -13.97
CA LYS A 65 27.39 14.10 -14.38
C LYS A 65 28.73 14.81 -14.50
N ARG A 66 28.90 15.53 -15.62
CA ARG A 66 30.08 16.38 -15.91
C ARG A 66 29.66 17.80 -16.29
N THR A 67 28.42 18.14 -15.98
CA THR A 67 27.77 19.42 -16.27
C THR A 67 27.17 19.96 -14.99
N GLU A 68 26.80 21.24 -15.00
CA GLU A 68 26.17 21.88 -13.86
C GLU A 68 24.81 21.24 -13.50
N GLY A 69 24.41 21.41 -12.24
CA GLY A 69 23.14 20.92 -11.70
C GLY A 69 23.21 19.51 -11.14
N HIS A 70 22.06 18.86 -11.10
CA HIS A 70 21.85 17.57 -10.45
C HIS A 70 20.74 16.76 -11.16
N ASP A 71 20.65 15.46 -10.91
CA ASP A 71 19.60 14.61 -11.50
C ASP A 71 18.35 14.57 -10.64
N TRP A 72 17.18 14.40 -11.26
CA TRP A 72 15.91 14.42 -10.53
C TRP A 72 14.80 13.71 -11.28
N SER A 73 13.77 13.32 -10.54
CA SER A 73 12.58 12.67 -11.09
C SER A 73 11.30 13.20 -10.43
N ILE A 74 10.20 13.16 -11.20
CA ILE A 74 8.85 13.45 -10.72
C ILE A 74 8.11 12.12 -10.61
N ILE A 75 7.58 11.82 -9.43
CA ILE A 75 6.81 10.60 -9.17
C ILE A 75 5.41 10.98 -8.71
N LYS A 76 4.39 10.50 -9.43
CA LYS A 76 3.00 10.50 -8.98
C LYS A 76 2.79 9.30 -8.06
N LEU A 77 2.34 9.56 -6.83
CA LEU A 77 1.96 8.50 -5.90
C LEU A 77 0.80 7.66 -6.46
N GLY A 78 0.79 6.36 -6.15
CA GLY A 78 -0.29 5.46 -6.56
C GLY A 78 -1.57 5.70 -5.78
N LEU A 79 -1.44 6.19 -4.55
CA LEU A 79 -2.56 6.57 -3.68
C LEU A 79 -2.39 8.00 -3.16
N SER A 80 -3.51 8.74 -3.11
CA SER A 80 -3.56 10.05 -2.47
C SER A 80 -3.51 9.89 -0.95
N GLY A 81 -2.75 10.73 -0.26
CA GLY A 81 -2.62 10.62 1.19
C GLY A 81 -1.63 11.60 1.81
N THR A 82 -1.54 11.52 3.13
CA THR A 82 -0.57 12.27 3.93
C THR A 82 0.66 11.38 4.16
N ILE A 83 1.83 11.85 3.76
CA ILE A 83 3.11 11.14 3.98
C ILE A 83 3.63 11.46 5.37
N SER A 84 3.97 10.42 6.11
CA SER A 84 4.54 10.48 7.46
C SER A 84 5.97 9.95 7.53
N GLY A 85 6.37 9.14 6.54
CA GLY A 85 7.68 8.50 6.52
C GLY A 85 8.21 8.30 5.11
N LEU A 86 9.52 8.34 4.95
CA LEU A 86 10.24 8.00 3.73
C LEU A 86 11.21 6.87 4.02
N HIS A 87 11.36 5.97 3.06
CA HIS A 87 12.42 4.97 3.04
C HIS A 87 13.17 5.05 1.73
N ILE A 88 14.48 5.28 1.82
CA ILE A 88 15.40 5.28 0.69
C ILE A 88 16.34 4.07 0.87
N ASP A 89 16.40 3.23 -0.14
CA ASP A 89 17.23 2.03 -0.16
C ASP A 89 18.32 2.16 -1.22
N THR A 90 19.59 2.15 -0.83
CA THR A 90 20.75 2.22 -1.74
C THR A 90 21.31 0.85 -2.12
N ALA A 91 20.56 -0.23 -1.94
CA ALA A 91 20.92 -1.61 -2.28
C ALA A 91 21.95 -1.79 -3.40
N PHE A 92 23.05 -2.48 -3.11
CA PHE A 92 24.07 -2.88 -4.09
C PHE A 92 24.85 -1.73 -4.75
N PHE A 93 24.43 -0.48 -4.59
CA PHE A 93 25.21 0.70 -4.99
C PHE A 93 26.30 0.96 -3.94
N THR A 94 27.45 0.31 -4.08
CA THR A 94 28.52 0.23 -3.04
C THR A 94 29.68 1.20 -3.27
N GLY A 95 29.46 2.19 -4.12
CA GLY A 95 30.43 3.24 -4.47
C GLY A 95 29.91 4.18 -5.57
N ASN A 96 28.87 3.75 -6.28
CA ASN A 96 28.10 4.52 -7.26
C ASN A 96 26.72 4.95 -6.72
N GLN A 97 26.47 4.86 -5.41
CA GLN A 97 25.24 5.39 -4.83
C GLN A 97 25.19 6.91 -4.99
N THR A 98 23.97 7.44 -5.03
CA THR A 98 23.75 8.88 -5.00
C THR A 98 24.32 9.46 -3.71
N PRO A 99 25.28 10.41 -3.75
CA PRO A 99 25.92 10.92 -2.54
C PRO A 99 24.97 11.66 -1.60
N ARG A 100 24.05 12.44 -2.16
CA ARG A 100 23.03 13.18 -1.40
C ARG A 100 21.69 13.21 -2.11
N ILE A 101 20.61 13.21 -1.34
CA ILE A 101 19.23 13.26 -1.85
C ILE A 101 18.43 14.33 -1.11
N SER A 102 17.50 15.00 -1.80
CA SER A 102 16.44 15.80 -1.16
C SER A 102 15.09 15.44 -1.76
N ILE A 103 14.00 15.70 -1.04
CA ILE A 103 12.64 15.43 -1.52
C ILE A 103 11.74 16.65 -1.22
N GLN A 104 11.03 17.18 -2.22
CA GLN A 104 9.97 18.21 -2.08
C GLN A 104 8.55 17.59 -2.01
N ALA A 105 7.48 18.44 -2.04
CA ALA A 105 5.97 18.50 -2.00
C ALA A 105 5.04 19.17 -3.01
N ALA A 106 3.98 18.53 -3.53
CA ALA A 106 2.76 19.28 -3.91
C ALA A 106 1.44 18.49 -3.99
N CYS A 107 0.40 18.86 -3.24
CA CYS A 107 -0.96 18.41 -3.55
C CYS A 107 -1.50 19.14 -4.78
N LEU A 108 -1.82 18.41 -5.85
CA LEU A 108 -2.28 18.97 -7.12
C LEU A 108 -3.74 18.59 -7.36
N GLU A 109 -4.55 19.56 -7.79
CA GLU A 109 -5.95 19.32 -8.15
C GLU A 109 -6.12 18.58 -9.48
N LYS A 110 -5.11 18.68 -10.36
CA LYS A 110 -5.10 18.12 -11.71
C LYS A 110 -3.80 17.35 -11.93
N ASP A 111 -3.90 16.32 -12.75
CA ASP A 111 -2.74 15.57 -13.20
C ASP A 111 -1.81 16.43 -14.05
N LEU A 112 -0.51 16.18 -13.92
CA LEU A 112 0.52 16.81 -14.74
C LEU A 112 0.52 16.18 -16.13
N ALA A 113 0.43 17.01 -17.16
CA ALA A 113 0.48 16.59 -18.55
C ALA A 113 1.93 16.42 -19.04
N LEU A 114 2.66 15.47 -18.44
CA LEU A 114 4.02 15.10 -18.85
C LEU A 114 3.99 13.80 -19.66
N CYS A 115 4.79 13.77 -20.74
CA CYS A 115 5.04 12.55 -21.49
C CYS A 115 6.33 11.91 -20.97
N ARG A 116 6.24 10.65 -20.52
CA ARG A 116 7.36 9.90 -19.96
C ARG A 116 7.85 8.85 -20.96
N ARG A 117 9.13 8.90 -21.34
CA ARG A 117 9.81 7.81 -22.07
C ARG A 117 10.68 6.98 -21.13
N SER A 118 10.20 5.82 -20.69
CA SER A 118 10.99 4.89 -19.87
C SER A 118 11.87 4.02 -20.76
N GLU A 119 13.11 4.45 -20.99
CA GLU A 119 14.05 3.76 -21.87
C GLU A 119 15.48 3.85 -21.32
N MET A 120 16.11 2.69 -21.10
CA MET A 120 17.51 2.62 -20.70
C MET A 120 18.43 3.24 -21.76
N GLY A 121 19.51 3.87 -21.33
CA GLY A 121 20.48 4.50 -22.24
C GLY A 121 20.08 5.90 -22.70
N SER A 122 19.01 6.47 -22.14
CA SER A 122 18.46 7.76 -22.56
C SER A 122 18.64 8.86 -21.50
N CYS A 123 18.44 10.11 -21.91
CA CYS A 123 18.14 11.24 -21.04
C CYS A 123 16.91 11.98 -21.54
N ALA A 124 16.36 12.84 -20.69
CA ALA A 124 15.33 13.78 -21.08
C ALA A 124 15.77 14.61 -22.28
N THR A 125 14.89 14.79 -23.25
CA THR A 125 15.10 15.75 -24.34
C THR A 125 14.97 17.19 -23.84
N ASN A 126 15.34 18.15 -24.68
CA ASN A 126 15.16 19.57 -24.35
C ASN A 126 13.68 19.92 -24.17
N GLU A 127 12.79 19.32 -24.97
CA GLU A 127 11.35 19.52 -24.88
C GLU A 127 10.78 18.91 -23.59
N GLU A 128 11.19 17.69 -23.24
CA GLU A 128 10.80 17.03 -21.98
C GLU A 128 11.26 17.81 -20.76
N THR A 129 12.51 18.29 -20.78
CA THR A 129 13.08 19.11 -19.70
C THR A 129 12.34 20.44 -19.56
N LYS A 130 12.09 21.15 -20.66
CA LYS A 130 11.30 22.40 -20.65
C LYS A 130 9.89 22.19 -20.11
N ALA A 131 9.24 21.09 -20.50
CA ALA A 131 7.91 20.74 -19.98
C ALA A 131 7.95 20.50 -18.48
N ALA A 132 8.93 19.76 -17.98
CA ALA A 132 9.09 19.48 -16.55
C ALA A 132 9.45 20.74 -15.74
N ASP A 133 10.31 21.62 -16.26
CA ASP A 133 10.68 22.89 -15.63
C ASP A 133 9.50 23.87 -15.55
N SER A 134 8.60 23.86 -16.54
CA SER A 134 7.40 24.71 -16.56
C SER A 134 6.44 24.45 -15.38
N ILE A 135 6.56 23.29 -14.74
CA ILE A 135 5.78 22.93 -13.54
C ILE A 135 6.32 23.65 -12.30
N GLN A 136 7.54 24.17 -12.36
CA GLN A 136 8.20 24.90 -11.27
C GLN A 136 8.28 24.09 -9.98
N THR A 137 8.59 22.79 -10.10
CA THR A 137 8.67 21.85 -8.97
C THR A 137 9.76 22.18 -7.94
N HIS A 138 10.60 23.19 -8.18
CA HIS A 138 11.55 23.73 -7.20
C HIS A 138 10.87 24.63 -6.14
N LEU A 139 9.64 25.10 -6.41
CA LEU A 139 8.82 25.89 -5.47
C LEU A 139 7.95 25.01 -4.56
N TRP A 140 7.98 23.70 -4.77
CA TRP A 140 7.27 22.71 -3.97
C TRP A 140 7.86 22.64 -2.55
N GLU A 141 7.03 22.31 -1.56
CA GLU A 141 7.43 22.26 -0.13
C GLU A 141 8.59 21.28 0.09
N GLU A 142 9.66 21.63 0.81
CA GLU A 142 10.73 20.66 1.08
C GLU A 142 10.38 19.76 2.28
N ILE A 143 10.33 18.45 2.06
CA ILE A 143 9.95 17.46 3.10
C ILE A 143 11.09 16.59 3.57
N LEU A 144 12.15 16.53 2.78
CA LEU A 144 13.42 15.95 3.15
C LEU A 144 14.48 16.94 2.65
N PRO A 145 15.14 17.69 3.54
CA PRO A 145 16.27 18.52 3.13
C PRO A 145 17.37 17.64 2.54
N MET A 146 18.33 18.26 1.87
CA MET A 146 19.46 17.53 1.32
C MET A 146 20.21 16.75 2.42
N VAL A 147 20.18 15.42 2.35
CA VAL A 147 20.84 14.51 3.29
C VAL A 147 21.82 13.60 2.56
N ALA A 148 22.87 13.17 3.25
CA ALA A 148 23.82 12.19 2.72
C ALA A 148 23.25 10.78 2.75
N LEU A 149 23.57 9.98 1.74
CA LEU A 149 23.25 8.55 1.69
C LEU A 149 24.51 7.70 1.86
N ARG A 150 24.36 6.60 2.59
CA ARG A 150 25.39 5.57 2.76
C ARG A 150 25.40 4.59 1.58
N PRO A 151 26.54 3.91 1.34
CA PRO A 151 26.63 2.85 0.35
C PRO A 151 25.66 1.69 0.62
N GLY A 152 25.33 0.96 -0.43
CA GLY A 152 24.36 -0.12 -0.49
C GLY A 152 24.76 -1.44 0.17
N TYR A 153 25.65 -1.42 1.17
CA TYR A 153 26.02 -2.63 1.90
C TYR A 153 24.86 -3.12 2.80
N PRO A 154 24.75 -4.44 3.04
CA PRO A 154 23.80 -4.96 4.02
C PRO A 154 23.96 -4.26 5.38
N GLY A 155 22.84 -3.82 5.97
CA GLY A 155 22.82 -3.08 7.24
C GLY A 155 23.00 -1.56 7.13
N GLU A 156 23.58 -1.06 6.04
CA GLU A 156 23.80 0.40 5.86
C GLU A 156 22.85 1.04 4.84
N ARG A 157 22.35 0.23 3.90
CA ARG A 157 21.56 0.66 2.73
C ARG A 157 20.21 1.31 3.03
N HIS A 158 19.63 1.04 4.21
CA HIS A 158 18.30 1.54 4.56
C HIS A 158 18.39 2.89 5.25
N HIS A 159 17.65 3.86 4.73
CA HIS A 159 17.54 5.20 5.29
C HIS A 159 16.08 5.53 5.55
N TYR A 160 15.72 5.79 6.81
CA TYR A 160 14.35 6.08 7.22
C TYR A 160 14.23 7.50 7.76
N PHE A 161 13.28 8.27 7.23
CA PHE A 161 13.04 9.65 7.65
C PHE A 161 11.58 9.85 8.01
N GLY A 162 11.30 10.31 9.22
CA GLY A 162 9.98 10.84 9.56
C GLY A 162 9.82 12.22 8.95
N VAL A 163 8.72 12.45 8.24
CA VAL A 163 8.49 13.70 7.51
C VAL A 163 7.12 14.27 7.79
N THR A 164 6.98 15.57 7.56
CA THR A 164 5.69 16.25 7.46
C THR A 164 5.49 16.60 5.98
N SER A 165 4.49 15.96 5.34
CA SER A 165 3.82 16.36 4.07
C SER A 165 4.54 16.36 2.68
N ALA A 166 5.01 15.20 2.13
CA ALA A 166 5.13 14.72 0.69
C ALA A 166 5.98 15.37 -0.50
N LYS A 167 6.10 14.79 -1.76
CA LYS A 167 6.38 15.11 -3.27
C LYS A 167 7.49 15.90 -4.12
N ARG A 168 8.58 15.25 -4.60
CA ARG A 168 9.54 15.42 -5.78
C ARG A 168 10.92 14.96 -5.31
N ILE A 169 11.74 14.27 -6.09
CA ILE A 169 13.04 13.74 -5.62
C ILE A 169 14.22 14.34 -6.40
N ASN A 170 15.28 14.73 -5.70
CA ASN A 170 16.53 15.24 -6.29
C ASN A 170 17.75 14.41 -5.84
N TYR A 171 18.65 14.12 -6.78
CA TYR A 171 19.88 13.36 -6.60
C TYR A 171 21.07 14.28 -6.86
N PHE A 172 21.95 14.45 -5.88
CA PHE A 172 23.06 15.40 -5.99
C PHE A 172 24.43 14.69 -6.04
N PRO A 173 25.22 14.89 -7.11
CA PRO A 173 24.82 15.39 -8.44
C PRO A 173 24.16 14.29 -9.32
N ASP A 174 24.51 13.03 -9.08
CA ASP A 174 24.11 11.84 -9.85
C ASP A 174 24.41 10.58 -9.00
N GLY A 175 24.05 9.41 -9.52
CA GLY A 175 24.33 8.11 -8.90
C GLY A 175 23.12 7.19 -8.92
N GLY A 176 23.13 6.19 -8.03
CA GLY A 176 22.07 5.19 -7.95
C GLY A 176 21.34 5.10 -6.61
N VAL A 177 20.06 4.72 -6.67
CA VAL A 177 19.22 4.30 -5.53
C VAL A 177 18.32 3.17 -6.00
N ALA A 178 18.15 2.17 -5.15
CA ALA A 178 17.41 0.96 -5.47
C ALA A 178 15.90 1.12 -5.31
N ARG A 179 15.44 1.65 -4.17
CA ARG A 179 14.02 1.90 -3.91
C ARG A 179 13.80 3.23 -3.20
N LEU A 180 12.63 3.79 -3.47
CA LEU A 180 12.04 4.86 -2.70
C LEU A 180 10.62 4.46 -2.30
N ARG A 181 10.30 4.60 -1.01
CA ARG A 181 8.95 4.44 -0.47
C ARG A 181 8.54 5.69 0.26
N ALA A 182 7.26 6.03 0.12
CA ALA A 182 6.63 7.06 0.94
C ALA A 182 5.48 6.42 1.71
N TYR A 183 5.64 6.34 3.03
CA TYR A 183 4.71 5.72 3.94
C TYR A 183 3.76 6.76 4.53
N GLY A 184 2.46 6.44 4.55
CA GLY A 184 1.46 7.39 4.99
C GLY A 184 0.06 6.81 5.16
N THR A 185 -0.90 7.71 5.34
CA THR A 185 -2.33 7.39 5.44
C THR A 185 -3.03 7.84 4.17
N VAL A 186 -3.85 6.95 3.58
CA VAL A 186 -4.64 7.29 2.39
C VAL A 186 -5.72 8.31 2.75
N VAL A 187 -5.88 9.33 1.91
CA VAL A 187 -6.93 10.36 2.04
C VAL A 187 -7.69 10.42 0.72
N LYS A 188 -8.96 10.00 0.77
CA LYS A 188 -9.91 10.14 -0.34
C LYS A 188 -10.73 11.42 -0.18
N ASP A 189 -10.82 12.18 -1.27
CA ASP A 189 -11.78 13.28 -1.38
C ASP A 189 -13.20 12.69 -1.58
N TRP A 190 -13.98 12.67 -0.51
CA TRP A 190 -15.36 12.18 -0.52
C TRP A 190 -16.37 13.21 -1.06
N SER A 191 -15.99 14.49 -1.22
CA SER A 191 -16.91 15.55 -1.69
C SER A 191 -17.49 15.29 -3.08
N ARG A 192 -16.82 14.44 -3.87
CA ARG A 192 -17.20 14.06 -5.23
C ARG A 192 -18.03 12.77 -5.31
N THR A 193 -18.21 12.05 -4.20
CA THR A 193 -18.95 10.78 -4.17
C THR A 193 -20.44 11.01 -3.97
N SER A 194 -21.29 10.32 -4.74
CA SER A 194 -22.74 10.43 -4.56
C SER A 194 -23.23 9.61 -3.36
N LYS A 195 -24.28 10.08 -2.67
CA LYS A 195 -24.95 9.35 -1.57
C LYS A 195 -25.52 8.00 -2.00
N THR A 196 -25.82 7.83 -3.29
CA THR A 196 -26.40 6.60 -3.84
C THR A 196 -25.36 5.73 -4.53
N GLU A 197 -24.11 6.20 -4.63
CA GLU A 197 -23.02 5.45 -5.24
C GLU A 197 -22.64 4.28 -4.34
N LEU A 198 -22.54 3.09 -4.92
CA LEU A 198 -21.99 1.93 -4.25
C LEU A 198 -20.47 1.98 -4.34
N VAL A 199 -19.82 2.12 -3.19
CA VAL A 199 -18.38 2.12 -3.04
C VAL A 199 -17.95 0.99 -2.11
N ASP A 200 -16.74 0.48 -2.26
CA ASP A 200 -16.17 -0.40 -1.24
C ASP A 200 -15.74 0.41 -0.02
N LEU A 201 -16.51 0.28 1.06
CA LEU A 201 -16.36 1.04 2.30
C LEU A 201 -15.01 0.80 3.00
N ILE A 202 -14.37 -0.34 2.75
CA ILE A 202 -13.10 -0.70 3.38
C ILE A 202 -11.93 -0.75 2.40
N ALA A 203 -12.12 -0.42 1.12
CA ALA A 203 -11.02 -0.42 0.16
C ALA A 203 -9.90 0.52 0.63
N LEU A 204 -8.65 0.11 0.41
CA LEU A 204 -7.46 0.86 0.76
C LEU A 204 -7.48 2.25 0.10
N GLU A 205 -7.84 2.33 -1.19
CA GLU A 205 -7.96 3.58 -1.94
C GLU A 205 -9.06 4.51 -1.42
N ASN A 206 -10.04 3.94 -0.70
CA ASN A 206 -11.11 4.68 -0.06
C ASN A 206 -10.75 5.07 1.39
N GLY A 207 -9.53 4.80 1.86
CA GLY A 207 -9.08 5.12 3.22
C GLY A 207 -9.32 3.99 4.24
N GLY A 208 -9.77 2.82 3.80
CA GLY A 208 -9.92 1.67 4.69
C GLY A 208 -8.58 1.30 5.33
N THR A 209 -8.61 1.04 6.64
CA THR A 209 -7.37 0.87 7.42
C THR A 209 -7.48 -0.34 8.35
N PRO A 210 -6.53 -1.29 8.32
CA PRO A 210 -6.45 -2.34 9.34
C PRO A 210 -6.18 -1.73 10.72
N VAL A 211 -6.98 -2.11 11.71
CA VAL A 211 -6.84 -1.64 13.10
C VAL A 211 -6.06 -2.65 13.93
N SER A 212 -6.37 -3.93 13.76
CA SER A 212 -5.68 -5.03 14.44
C SER A 212 -5.97 -6.37 13.75
N SER A 213 -5.09 -7.34 13.96
CA SER A 213 -5.28 -8.73 13.56
C SER A 213 -4.79 -9.64 14.68
N SER A 214 -5.36 -10.84 14.76
CA SER A 214 -4.90 -11.88 15.70
C SER A 214 -3.59 -12.52 15.27
N ASN A 215 -3.42 -12.70 13.96
CA ASN A 215 -2.26 -13.35 13.35
C ASN A 215 -2.05 -12.85 11.91
N SER A 216 -0.81 -12.75 11.47
CA SER A 216 -0.43 -12.44 10.08
C SER A 216 0.86 -13.19 9.75
N HIS A 217 0.73 -14.52 9.60
CA HIS A 217 1.88 -15.41 9.36
C HIS A 217 2.49 -15.17 7.97
N TYR A 218 1.66 -15.06 6.94
CA TYR A 218 2.08 -14.57 5.61
C TYR A 218 1.15 -13.47 5.11
N GLY A 219 1.73 -12.50 4.40
CA GLY A 219 1.03 -11.32 3.94
C GLY A 219 0.57 -10.40 5.07
N THR A 220 -0.05 -9.28 4.71
CA THR A 220 -0.51 -8.27 5.67
C THR A 220 -2.01 -8.05 5.55
N PRO A 221 -2.70 -7.58 6.61
CA PRO A 221 -4.09 -7.16 6.52
C PRO A 221 -4.41 -6.17 5.40
N PHE A 222 -3.45 -5.33 4.99
CA PHE A 222 -3.63 -4.41 3.86
C PHE A 222 -3.91 -5.14 2.54
N ASN A 223 -3.38 -6.35 2.36
CA ASN A 223 -3.61 -7.14 1.14
C ASN A 223 -5.10 -7.45 0.92
N LEU A 224 -5.86 -7.68 2.00
CA LEU A 224 -7.29 -7.97 1.91
C LEU A 224 -8.09 -6.83 1.28
N ILE A 225 -7.69 -5.59 1.53
CA ILE A 225 -8.38 -4.38 1.08
C ILE A 225 -7.65 -3.64 -0.05
N SER A 226 -6.59 -4.25 -0.59
CA SER A 226 -5.85 -3.76 -1.75
C SER A 226 -6.65 -3.91 -3.04
N LYS A 227 -6.02 -3.71 -4.21
CA LYS A 227 -6.63 -3.79 -5.55
C LYS A 227 -7.62 -4.95 -5.72
N PRO A 228 -8.66 -4.81 -6.58
CA PRO A 228 -9.74 -5.78 -6.72
C PRO A 228 -9.31 -7.24 -6.84
N GLU A 229 -8.31 -7.54 -7.68
CA GLU A 229 -7.80 -8.89 -7.92
C GLU A 229 -6.49 -9.14 -7.16
N SER A 230 -6.25 -10.40 -6.81
CA SER A 230 -4.97 -10.86 -6.26
C SER A 230 -4.01 -11.30 -7.36
N GLU A 231 -2.72 -11.06 -7.18
CA GLU A 231 -1.66 -11.51 -8.10
C GLU A 231 -1.08 -12.88 -7.71
N GLY A 232 -1.52 -13.44 -6.58
CA GLY A 232 -1.08 -14.74 -6.08
C GLY A 232 -1.31 -14.91 -4.58
N MET A 233 -0.96 -16.07 -4.04
CA MET A 233 -1.13 -16.35 -2.60
C MET A 233 -0.35 -15.37 -1.70
N TYR A 234 0.84 -14.94 -2.15
CA TYR A 234 1.69 -13.95 -1.45
C TYR A 234 1.03 -12.56 -1.33
N ASP A 235 0.03 -12.30 -2.17
CA ASP A 235 -0.72 -11.06 -2.22
C ASP A 235 -2.05 -11.17 -1.45
N GLY A 236 -2.22 -12.16 -0.57
CA GLY A 236 -3.36 -12.29 0.35
C GLY A 236 -2.97 -12.07 1.81
N TRP A 237 -3.87 -12.38 2.74
CA TRP A 237 -3.59 -12.50 4.17
C TRP A 237 -3.75 -13.97 4.58
N GLU A 238 -2.73 -14.55 5.21
CA GLU A 238 -2.73 -15.93 5.69
C GLU A 238 -2.27 -16.01 7.14
N THR A 239 -2.96 -16.88 7.88
CA THR A 239 -2.72 -17.11 9.30
C THR A 239 -2.01 -18.44 9.54
N ALA A 240 -1.28 -18.54 10.65
CA ALA A 240 -0.61 -19.78 11.03
C ALA A 240 -1.64 -20.87 11.33
N ARG A 241 -1.30 -22.12 11.01
CA ARG A 241 -2.13 -23.27 11.41
C ARG A 241 -2.25 -23.32 12.93
N ASN A 242 -3.48 -23.37 13.43
CA ASN A 242 -3.72 -23.41 14.87
C ASN A 242 -3.14 -24.72 15.48
N PRO A 243 -2.16 -24.65 16.39
CA PRO A 243 -1.54 -25.84 16.99
C PRO A 243 -2.48 -26.62 17.91
N LYS A 244 -3.61 -26.03 18.31
CA LYS A 244 -4.65 -26.66 19.17
C LYS A 244 -5.75 -27.37 18.37
N ARG A 245 -5.56 -27.58 17.06
CA ARG A 245 -6.50 -28.35 16.23
C ARG A 245 -6.72 -29.75 16.83
N PRO A 246 -7.97 -30.26 16.89
CA PRO A 246 -8.24 -31.59 17.41
C PRO A 246 -7.64 -32.66 16.49
N PRO A 247 -7.21 -33.81 17.02
CA PRO A 247 -6.66 -34.89 16.21
C PRO A 247 -7.70 -35.50 15.25
N ILE A 248 -8.98 -35.36 15.58
CA ILE A 248 -10.11 -35.83 14.78
C ILE A 248 -11.16 -34.72 14.74
N PHE A 249 -11.52 -34.30 13.53
CA PHE A 249 -12.54 -33.27 13.34
C PHE A 249 -13.96 -33.81 13.53
N GLN A 250 -14.80 -33.03 14.18
CA GLN A 250 -16.24 -33.28 14.31
C GLN A 250 -17.02 -32.19 13.57
N LYS A 251 -18.19 -32.55 13.05
CA LYS A 251 -19.14 -31.60 12.46
C LYS A 251 -20.23 -31.25 13.45
N GLY A 252 -20.60 -29.98 13.49
CA GLY A 252 -21.77 -29.49 14.21
C GLY A 252 -23.07 -29.85 13.50
N LYS A 253 -24.19 -29.55 14.15
CA LYS A 253 -25.53 -29.73 13.56
C LYS A 253 -25.75 -28.87 12.31
N ASP A 254 -25.00 -27.78 12.19
CA ASP A 254 -24.93 -26.87 11.05
C ASP A 254 -24.04 -27.40 9.90
N GLY A 255 -23.42 -28.56 10.08
CA GLY A 255 -22.51 -29.16 9.11
C GLY A 255 -21.14 -28.49 9.02
N LEU A 256 -20.85 -27.49 9.88
CA LEU A 256 -19.55 -26.83 9.98
C LEU A 256 -18.63 -27.59 10.93
N LEU A 257 -17.32 -27.41 10.80
CA LEU A 257 -16.39 -28.05 11.73
C LEU A 257 -16.46 -27.40 13.12
N ILE A 258 -16.52 -28.24 14.16
CA ILE A 258 -16.35 -27.84 15.55
C ILE A 258 -14.85 -27.79 15.82
N ILE A 259 -14.27 -26.59 15.80
CA ILE A 259 -12.83 -26.39 16.00
C ILE A 259 -12.63 -25.27 17.03
N PRO A 260 -11.74 -25.45 18.02
CA PRO A 260 -11.41 -24.38 18.96
C PRO A 260 -10.63 -23.27 18.27
N GLY A 261 -11.02 -22.03 18.56
CA GLY A 261 -10.34 -20.84 18.08
C GLY A 261 -10.78 -20.38 16.69
N ALA A 262 -10.38 -19.16 16.37
CA ALA A 262 -10.58 -18.50 15.09
C ALA A 262 -9.54 -17.39 14.98
N GLU A 263 -9.15 -17.06 13.76
CA GLU A 263 -8.30 -15.91 13.48
C GLU A 263 -9.14 -14.77 12.91
N TRP A 264 -8.75 -13.53 13.17
CA TRP A 264 -9.55 -12.37 12.81
C TRP A 264 -8.70 -11.16 12.44
N VAL A 265 -9.32 -10.26 11.69
CA VAL A 265 -8.78 -8.96 11.34
C VAL A 265 -9.91 -7.92 11.38
N ILE A 266 -9.61 -6.76 11.95
CA ILE A 266 -10.54 -5.63 12.06
C ILE A 266 -10.06 -4.50 11.16
N PHE A 267 -10.98 -3.95 10.38
CA PHE A 267 -10.79 -2.79 9.53
C PHE A 267 -11.65 -1.64 10.01
N ARG A 268 -11.12 -0.43 9.94
CA ARG A 268 -11.90 0.81 9.94
C ARG A 268 -12.38 1.10 8.51
N VAL A 269 -13.63 1.50 8.39
CA VAL A 269 -14.22 2.04 7.15
C VAL A 269 -13.52 3.34 6.78
N GLY A 270 -13.23 3.54 5.49
CA GLY A 270 -12.49 4.71 5.01
C GLY A 270 -13.30 6.01 4.94
N VAL A 271 -14.63 5.90 4.97
CA VAL A 271 -15.54 7.05 5.11
C VAL A 271 -15.48 7.56 6.56
N PRO A 272 -15.17 8.86 6.81
CA PRO A 272 -14.99 9.38 8.17
C PRO A 272 -16.16 9.13 9.13
N ASP A 273 -17.40 9.33 8.67
CA ASP A 273 -18.61 9.14 9.49
C ASP A 273 -19.21 7.73 9.36
N GLY A 274 -18.51 6.83 8.66
CA GLY A 274 -18.98 5.49 8.36
C GLY A 274 -19.86 5.39 7.11
N GLY A 275 -20.50 4.23 6.95
CA GLY A 275 -21.31 3.92 5.77
C GLY A 275 -22.37 2.86 6.04
N PHE A 276 -23.15 2.54 5.02
CA PHE A 276 -24.25 1.55 5.09
C PHE A 276 -23.94 0.38 4.16
N ALA A 277 -23.52 -0.75 4.74
CA ALA A 277 -23.17 -1.95 3.98
C ALA A 277 -24.40 -2.55 3.26
N LYS A 278 -24.23 -2.90 1.99
CA LYS A 278 -25.24 -3.53 1.12
C LYS A 278 -24.86 -4.93 0.70
N SER A 279 -23.58 -5.17 0.41
CA SER A 279 -23.05 -6.50 0.12
C SER A 279 -21.62 -6.66 0.62
N VAL A 280 -21.22 -7.92 0.77
CA VAL A 280 -19.87 -8.33 1.17
C VAL A 280 -19.35 -9.31 0.14
N MET A 281 -18.09 -9.18 -0.26
CA MET A 281 -17.39 -10.19 -1.06
C MET A 281 -16.17 -10.69 -0.30
N VAL A 282 -16.02 -12.02 -0.22
CA VAL A 282 -14.83 -12.69 0.31
C VAL A 282 -14.20 -13.53 -0.80
N ASP A 283 -12.96 -13.20 -1.16
CA ASP A 283 -12.21 -13.91 -2.18
C ASP A 283 -11.14 -14.81 -1.55
N THR A 284 -11.11 -16.06 -1.96
CA THR A 284 -10.11 -17.07 -1.55
C THR A 284 -9.19 -17.46 -2.71
N ALA A 285 -9.12 -16.64 -3.76
CA ALA A 285 -8.22 -16.82 -4.90
C ALA A 285 -6.81 -17.24 -4.45
N PHE A 286 -6.24 -18.22 -5.15
CA PHE A 286 -4.94 -18.84 -4.90
C PHE A 286 -4.79 -19.64 -3.59
N PHE A 287 -5.73 -19.56 -2.65
CA PHE A 287 -5.76 -20.41 -1.46
C PHE A 287 -6.47 -21.73 -1.79
N ARG A 288 -5.72 -22.68 -2.35
CA ARG A 288 -6.28 -23.94 -2.88
C ARG A 288 -6.40 -25.05 -1.84
N GLY A 289 -5.45 -25.11 -0.90
CA GLY A 289 -5.40 -26.12 0.16
C GLY A 289 -5.38 -25.55 1.59
N ASN A 290 -5.24 -24.23 1.69
CA ASN A 290 -5.08 -23.47 2.94
C ASN A 290 -6.10 -22.32 3.05
N TYR A 291 -7.21 -22.37 2.31
CA TYR A 291 -8.36 -21.50 2.56
C TYR A 291 -9.04 -21.90 3.88
N PRO A 292 -9.73 -20.99 4.56
CA PRO A 292 -10.45 -21.32 5.79
C PRO A 292 -11.64 -22.22 5.51
N GLU A 293 -12.08 -22.99 6.51
CA GLU A 293 -13.25 -23.85 6.36
C GLU A 293 -14.55 -23.03 6.27
N SER A 294 -14.63 -21.97 7.06
CA SER A 294 -15.72 -21.01 7.06
C SER A 294 -15.25 -19.63 7.49
N ILE A 295 -16.06 -18.63 7.17
CA ILE A 295 -15.82 -17.22 7.50
C ILE A 295 -17.04 -16.63 8.20
N LEU A 296 -16.83 -15.56 8.96
CA LEU A 296 -17.87 -14.71 9.55
C LEU A 296 -17.44 -13.27 9.29
N VAL A 297 -18.37 -12.43 8.81
CA VAL A 297 -18.12 -10.99 8.65
C VAL A 297 -19.08 -10.22 9.51
N GLU A 298 -18.55 -9.40 10.39
CA GLU A 298 -19.31 -8.59 11.33
C GLU A 298 -18.97 -7.12 11.16
N ALA A 299 -19.84 -6.24 11.65
CA ALA A 299 -19.58 -4.82 11.72
C ALA A 299 -20.06 -4.23 13.04
N CYS A 300 -19.48 -3.09 13.42
CA CYS A 300 -19.92 -2.30 14.55
C CYS A 300 -19.89 -0.80 14.24
N GLN A 301 -20.63 -0.05 15.07
CA GLN A 301 -20.58 1.41 15.09
C GLN A 301 -19.80 1.83 16.34
N ASN A 302 -18.64 2.44 16.12
CA ASN A 302 -17.75 2.97 17.15
C ASN A 302 -17.07 4.23 16.59
N PRO A 303 -17.79 5.37 16.55
CA PRO A 303 -17.26 6.60 15.94
C PRO A 303 -16.07 7.15 16.74
N GLY A 304 -15.17 7.86 16.05
CA GLY A 304 -13.95 8.41 16.65
C GLY A 304 -12.84 7.38 16.86
N ASN A 305 -11.96 7.64 17.83
CA ASN A 305 -10.80 6.80 18.17
C ASN A 305 -10.98 6.05 19.51
N ALA A 306 -12.23 5.75 19.88
CA ALA A 306 -12.53 4.99 21.09
C ALA A 306 -12.03 3.54 20.99
N SER A 307 -11.69 2.94 22.13
CA SER A 307 -11.34 1.51 22.21
C SER A 307 -12.47 0.65 21.60
N LEU A 308 -12.10 -0.44 20.93
CA LEU A 308 -13.05 -1.45 20.43
C LEU A 308 -13.40 -2.51 21.48
N GLU A 309 -12.84 -2.41 22.68
CA GLU A 309 -13.18 -3.27 23.80
C GLU A 309 -14.67 -3.09 24.18
N GLY A 310 -15.41 -4.20 24.25
CA GLY A 310 -16.86 -4.17 24.51
C GLY A 310 -17.73 -3.73 23.33
N ALA A 311 -17.16 -3.49 22.14
CA ALA A 311 -17.94 -3.15 20.96
C ALA A 311 -18.97 -4.24 20.61
N VAL A 312 -20.18 -3.81 20.27
CA VAL A 312 -21.28 -4.71 19.87
C VAL A 312 -21.18 -5.01 18.38
N TRP A 313 -20.73 -6.23 18.06
CA TRP A 313 -20.58 -6.71 16.70
C TRP A 313 -21.88 -7.33 16.19
N THR A 314 -22.28 -6.95 14.98
CA THR A 314 -23.46 -7.49 14.30
C THR A 314 -23.02 -8.21 13.02
N PRO A 315 -23.45 -9.46 12.77
CA PRO A 315 -23.13 -10.17 11.54
C PRO A 315 -23.67 -9.43 10.30
N LEU A 316 -22.78 -9.10 9.36
CA LEU A 316 -23.11 -8.78 7.97
C LEU A 316 -23.27 -10.06 7.15
N VAL A 317 -22.40 -11.04 7.41
CA VAL A 317 -22.44 -12.39 6.85
C VAL A 317 -22.32 -13.36 8.04
N PRO A 318 -23.31 -14.23 8.31
CA PRO A 318 -23.21 -15.23 9.37
C PRO A 318 -22.10 -16.24 9.06
N ARG A 319 -21.71 -17.07 10.03
CA ARG A 319 -20.66 -18.09 9.81
C ARG A 319 -21.04 -18.99 8.63
N THR A 320 -20.28 -18.91 7.55
CA THR A 320 -20.60 -19.52 6.26
C THR A 320 -19.41 -20.30 5.71
N ARG A 321 -19.65 -21.51 5.23
CA ARG A 321 -18.64 -22.34 4.55
C ARG A 321 -18.18 -21.64 3.26
N VAL A 322 -16.87 -21.65 3.02
CA VAL A 322 -16.26 -21.15 1.78
C VAL A 322 -15.60 -22.29 1.00
N LYS A 323 -15.27 -22.01 -0.26
CA LYS A 323 -14.61 -22.91 -1.19
C LYS A 323 -13.20 -22.41 -1.47
N ALA A 324 -12.34 -23.32 -1.93
CA ALA A 324 -11.01 -23.01 -2.42
C ALA A 324 -11.07 -22.12 -3.67
N ASP A 325 -10.13 -21.19 -3.82
CA ASP A 325 -9.89 -20.46 -5.08
C ASP A 325 -11.16 -19.87 -5.69
N SER A 326 -11.99 -19.25 -4.85
CA SER A 326 -13.35 -18.83 -5.20
C SER A 326 -13.72 -17.47 -4.61
N LYS A 327 -14.52 -16.70 -5.36
CA LYS A 327 -15.22 -15.50 -4.89
C LYS A 327 -16.57 -15.87 -4.27
N HIS A 328 -16.86 -15.28 -3.13
CA HIS A 328 -18.09 -15.50 -2.38
C HIS A 328 -18.79 -14.16 -2.16
N GLU A 329 -19.97 -13.99 -2.75
CA GLU A 329 -20.74 -12.75 -2.67
C GLU A 329 -21.97 -12.94 -1.79
N PHE A 330 -22.20 -11.99 -0.88
CA PHE A 330 -23.28 -12.03 0.10
C PHE A 330 -24.03 -10.71 0.10
N VAL A 331 -25.36 -10.77 0.04
CA VAL A 331 -26.22 -9.60 0.25
C VAL A 331 -26.45 -9.43 1.76
N VAL A 332 -26.20 -8.23 2.26
CA VAL A 332 -26.44 -7.90 3.68
C VAL A 332 -27.95 -7.89 3.94
N HIS A 333 -28.40 -8.47 5.04
CA HIS A 333 -29.83 -8.54 5.37
C HIS A 333 -30.45 -7.12 5.48
N PRO A 334 -31.67 -6.87 4.96
CA PRO A 334 -32.28 -5.53 4.94
C PRO A 334 -32.35 -4.83 6.30
N SER A 335 -32.57 -5.57 7.39
CA SER A 335 -32.59 -5.00 8.75
C SER A 335 -31.24 -4.43 9.22
N ILE A 336 -30.15 -4.85 8.58
CA ILE A 336 -28.78 -4.40 8.90
C ILE A 336 -28.34 -3.30 7.93
N GLN A 337 -28.86 -3.27 6.70
CA GLN A 337 -28.46 -2.30 5.65
C GLN A 337 -28.74 -0.83 5.99
N GLN A 338 -29.51 -0.54 7.04
CA GLN A 338 -29.78 0.81 7.55
C GLN A 338 -28.93 1.19 8.75
N ARG A 339 -28.08 0.27 9.24
CA ARG A 339 -27.18 0.52 10.36
C ARG A 339 -25.89 1.13 9.82
N CYS A 340 -25.53 2.29 10.32
CA CYS A 340 -24.24 2.90 10.03
C CYS A 340 -23.14 2.05 10.67
N ILE A 341 -22.12 1.71 9.87
CA ILE A 341 -20.95 0.96 10.30
C ILE A 341 -19.71 1.81 10.18
N THR A 342 -18.78 1.61 11.12
CA THR A 342 -17.48 2.29 11.16
C THR A 342 -16.32 1.31 11.13
N HIS A 343 -16.58 0.05 11.52
CA HIS A 343 -15.60 -1.00 11.54
C HIS A 343 -16.21 -2.30 11.03
N VAL A 344 -15.37 -3.13 10.41
CA VAL A 344 -15.70 -4.45 9.88
C VAL A 344 -14.70 -5.44 10.45
N ARG A 345 -15.15 -6.62 10.89
CA ARG A 345 -14.32 -7.73 11.31
C ARG A 345 -14.54 -8.92 10.38
N LEU A 346 -13.46 -9.42 9.79
CA LEU A 346 -13.44 -10.73 9.17
C LEU A 346 -12.86 -11.72 10.18
N THR A 347 -13.60 -12.81 10.43
CA THR A 347 -13.15 -13.94 11.24
C THR A 347 -13.11 -15.17 10.35
N VAL A 348 -12.01 -15.91 10.39
CA VAL A 348 -11.78 -17.14 9.65
C VAL A 348 -11.68 -18.33 10.60
N PHE A 349 -12.30 -19.45 10.25
CA PHE A 349 -12.36 -20.65 11.09
C PHE A 349 -11.67 -21.84 10.42
N PRO A 350 -10.80 -22.57 11.14
CA PRO A 350 -10.15 -22.13 12.38
C PRO A 350 -9.01 -21.13 12.14
N ASP A 351 -8.47 -21.15 10.93
CA ASP A 351 -7.32 -20.39 10.42
C ASP A 351 -7.31 -20.60 8.88
N GLY A 352 -6.33 -20.05 8.18
CA GLY A 352 -6.18 -20.14 6.73
C GLY A 352 -5.94 -18.78 6.08
N GLY A 353 -6.09 -18.74 4.76
CA GLY A 353 -5.83 -17.54 3.96
C GLY A 353 -7.00 -17.06 3.12
N VAL A 354 -7.07 -15.74 2.98
CA VAL A 354 -8.09 -15.01 2.23
C VAL A 354 -7.37 -13.99 1.35
N ALA A 355 -7.74 -13.94 0.08
CA ALA A 355 -7.16 -13.02 -0.89
C ALA A 355 -7.71 -11.61 -0.69
N ARG A 356 -9.05 -11.45 -0.67
CA ARG A 356 -9.71 -10.14 -0.59
C ARG A 356 -10.96 -10.14 0.29
N LEU A 357 -11.23 -8.97 0.85
CA LEU A 357 -12.50 -8.62 1.47
C LEU A 357 -12.99 -7.30 0.85
N ARG A 358 -14.27 -7.27 0.45
CA ARG A 358 -14.96 -6.06 0.00
C ARG A 358 -16.22 -5.88 0.80
N VAL A 359 -16.55 -4.64 1.16
CA VAL A 359 -17.82 -4.29 1.78
C VAL A 359 -18.43 -3.15 0.99
N TYR A 360 -19.25 -3.49 0.01
CA TYR A 360 -19.90 -2.48 -0.84
C TYR A 360 -21.08 -1.85 -0.13
N GLY A 361 -21.17 -0.53 -0.19
CA GLY A 361 -22.23 0.21 0.46
C GLY A 361 -22.27 1.66 0.04
N THR A 362 -23.15 2.42 0.70
CA THR A 362 -23.32 3.86 0.47
C THR A 362 -22.74 4.67 1.62
N VAL A 363 -22.29 5.89 1.33
CA VAL A 363 -21.67 6.79 2.32
C VAL A 363 -22.70 7.54 3.17
N VAL A 364 -22.32 7.96 4.38
CA VAL A 364 -23.13 8.86 5.21
C VAL A 364 -23.12 10.28 4.62
N ALA A 365 -24.27 10.96 4.66
CA ALA A 365 -24.47 12.26 4.03
C ALA A 365 -23.58 13.40 4.56
N SER A 366 -23.17 13.36 5.83
CA SER A 366 -22.33 14.38 6.46
C SER A 366 -20.88 14.36 5.98
N SER A 367 -20.39 13.22 5.47
CA SER A 367 -19.03 13.08 4.94
C SER A 367 -18.83 13.72 3.56
N LEU A 368 -19.87 14.36 3.00
CA LEU A 368 -19.86 14.99 1.67
C LEU A 368 -19.69 16.52 1.71
N SER A 369 -19.69 17.12 2.90
CA SER A 369 -19.41 18.55 3.09
C SER A 369 -17.96 18.73 3.52
N ASN A 370 -17.21 19.55 2.78
CA ASN A 370 -15.77 19.80 2.92
C ASN A 370 -15.26 19.86 4.37
N LEU A 371 -14.16 19.15 4.64
CA LEU A 371 -13.17 19.56 5.65
C LEU A 371 -12.30 20.66 5.06
#